data_AF-A0A970IRD5-F1
#
_entry.id   AF-A0A970IRD5-F1
#
_cell.length_a   1.000
_cell.length_b   1.000
_cell.length_c   1.000
_cell.angle_alpha   90.00
_cell.angle_beta   90.00
_cell.angle_gamma   90.00
#
_symmetry.space_group_name_H-M   'P 1'
#
loop_
_entity.id
_entity.type
_entity.pdbx_description
1 polymer ?
#
loop_
_entity_poly.entity_id
_entity_poly.type
_entity_poly.pdbx_seq_one_letter_code
_entity_poly.pdbx_strand_id
1 'polypeptide(L)'
;MWEDAKAFFESHGISGGLLLIILFLLYIIFFKTDNVKTISGWIWHIIAFPIKSVRKKAVRYKVEAPCTKALKKIASELPDIDIPDLSINWVNEENLDTILKSGKAIVKLKYENDPTKNIVKATSLYVKDAFLIHTKPYLNVPFRKAIDITVTKKILLKISKNQNNIMSTFIDETSNTESDLLEKYEKIEEIDDNGLFTRILLRELDLFGKKLHGRITKTEYKNEADEFLSFVNKISTRDFDDDTPLVFASNTLKVGVVLVAKVETFSNYGIYPYLRRIKLGMSRGIESFYLLARTDSVPILKEVAKQLLNSGNFVLINNPKEYLDYQHRLAICYCLRINDDSMLSNTLKEIGEAIKSKTPIAGVVQYVGESFLKIDVNGIEGYLRKENLSVIDILDARKYFKINTFIEAVPIEIQENGIVEFGLRITKS
;
A
#
# COMPACT_ATOMS: atom_id res chain seq x y z
N MET A 1 -0.24 -44.34 48.01
CA MET A 1 -0.07 -43.10 47.22
C MET A 1 -1.10 -42.01 47.55
N TRP A 2 -2.42 -42.29 47.52
CA TRP A 2 -3.44 -41.29 47.92
C TRP A 2 -3.54 -41.13 49.46
N GLU A 3 -3.39 -42.23 50.21
CA GLU A 3 -3.38 -42.16 51.67
C GLU A 3 -2.13 -41.47 52.24
N ASP A 4 -0.96 -41.67 51.63
CA ASP A 4 0.29 -41.03 52.04
C ASP A 4 0.25 -39.50 51.81
N ALA A 5 -0.36 -39.07 50.69
CA ALA A 5 -0.57 -37.66 50.41
C ALA A 5 -1.56 -37.04 51.40
N LYS A 6 -2.66 -37.74 51.71
CA LYS A 6 -3.67 -37.28 52.66
C LYS A 6 -3.09 -37.10 54.07
N ALA A 7 -2.30 -38.05 54.54
CA ALA A 7 -1.61 -37.97 55.83
C ALA A 7 -0.62 -36.79 55.92
N PHE A 8 0.09 -36.49 54.83
CA PHE A 8 1.03 -35.35 54.75
C PHE A 8 0.34 -33.98 54.82
N PHE A 9 -0.83 -33.84 54.20
CA PHE A 9 -1.59 -32.57 54.21
C PHE A 9 -2.38 -32.38 55.52
N GLU A 10 -2.91 -33.47 56.10
CA GLU A 10 -3.55 -33.44 57.41
C GLU A 10 -2.54 -33.10 58.53
N SER A 11 -1.28 -33.57 58.43
CA SER A 11 -0.22 -33.22 59.40
C SER A 11 0.17 -31.74 59.37
N HIS A 12 -0.20 -31.00 58.33
CA HIS A 12 0.00 -29.55 58.19
C HIS A 12 -1.31 -28.76 58.38
N GLY A 13 -2.37 -29.39 58.90
CA GLY A 13 -3.65 -28.73 59.21
C GLY A 13 -4.52 -28.41 57.99
N ILE A 14 -4.21 -28.96 56.82
CA ILE A 14 -4.95 -28.71 55.58
C ILE A 14 -5.98 -29.84 55.42
N SER A 15 -7.24 -29.56 55.76
CA SER A 15 -8.32 -30.53 55.57
C SER A 15 -8.54 -30.83 54.08
N GLY A 16 -9.04 -32.03 53.74
CA GLY A 16 -9.27 -32.44 52.35
C GLY A 16 -10.16 -31.47 51.55
N GLY A 17 -11.07 -30.76 52.22
CA GLY A 17 -11.88 -29.69 51.61
C GLY A 17 -11.06 -28.45 51.24
N LEU A 18 -10.07 -28.09 52.06
CA LEU A 18 -9.19 -26.93 51.82
C LEU A 18 -8.22 -27.21 50.66
N LEU A 19 -7.76 -28.46 50.53
CA LEU A 19 -6.93 -28.91 49.40
C LEU A 19 -7.69 -28.85 48.06
N LEU A 20 -8.96 -29.26 48.06
CA LEU A 20 -9.84 -29.14 46.89
C LEU A 20 -10.11 -27.68 46.52
N ILE A 21 -10.27 -26.78 47.51
CA ILE A 21 -10.42 -25.34 47.28
C ILE A 21 -9.14 -24.74 46.68
N ILE A 22 -7.95 -25.13 47.16
CA ILE A 22 -6.67 -24.67 46.61
C ILE A 22 -6.49 -25.15 45.17
N LEU A 23 -6.78 -26.43 44.88
CA LEU A 23 -6.71 -26.98 43.53
C LEU A 23 -7.74 -26.33 42.59
N PHE A 24 -8.94 -26.01 43.10
CA PHE A 24 -9.97 -25.32 42.34
C PHE A 24 -9.61 -23.85 42.06
N LEU A 25 -9.00 -23.14 43.02
CA LEU A 25 -8.46 -21.80 42.81
C LEU A 25 -7.30 -21.80 41.80
N LEU A 26 -6.38 -22.77 41.89
CA LEU A 26 -5.31 -22.97 40.90
C LEU A 26 -5.87 -23.28 39.51
N TYR A 27 -6.93 -24.08 39.42
CA TYR A 27 -7.61 -24.37 38.16
C TYR A 27 -8.28 -23.13 37.55
N ILE A 28 -8.98 -22.32 38.36
CA ILE A 28 -9.58 -21.04 37.91
C ILE A 28 -8.49 -20.07 37.43
N ILE A 29 -7.36 -20.00 38.14
CA ILE A 29 -6.21 -19.16 37.76
C ILE A 29 -5.59 -19.62 36.43
N PHE A 30 -5.47 -20.93 36.19
CA PHE A 30 -4.86 -21.47 34.97
C PHE A 30 -5.80 -21.47 33.76
N PHE A 31 -7.10 -21.74 33.94
CA PHE A 31 -8.02 -21.98 32.82
C PHE A 31 -8.99 -20.83 32.50
N LYS A 32 -9.24 -19.89 33.44
CA LYS A 32 -10.27 -18.84 33.24
C LYS A 32 -9.71 -17.45 32.94
N THR A 33 -8.40 -17.26 32.81
CA THR A 33 -7.86 -15.93 32.52
C THR A 33 -6.80 -15.92 31.43
N ASP A 34 -6.87 -14.94 30.55
CA ASP A 34 -5.80 -14.46 29.65
C ASP A 34 -4.48 -14.10 30.40
N ASN A 35 -4.40 -14.34 31.70
CA ASN A 35 -3.32 -14.02 32.64
C ASN A 35 -2.28 -15.14 32.79
N VAL A 36 -2.40 -16.29 32.13
CA VAL A 36 -1.35 -17.34 32.15
C VAL A 36 0.01 -16.74 31.76
N LYS A 37 0.03 -15.78 30.82
CA LYS A 37 1.26 -15.05 30.44
C LYS A 37 1.73 -14.07 31.52
N THR A 38 0.84 -13.41 32.24
CA THR A 38 1.15 -12.49 33.35
C THR A 38 1.73 -13.23 34.56
N ILE A 39 1.16 -14.38 34.90
CA ILE A 39 1.60 -15.24 36.01
C ILE A 39 2.89 -15.96 35.65
N SER A 40 3.01 -16.45 34.41
CA SER A 40 4.30 -16.94 33.90
C SER A 40 5.37 -15.85 33.96
N GLY A 41 5.01 -14.58 33.73
CA GLY A 41 5.90 -13.44 33.86
C GLY A 41 6.38 -13.20 35.31
N TRP A 42 5.53 -13.40 36.30
CA TRP A 42 5.87 -13.33 37.74
C TRP A 42 6.73 -14.51 38.18
N ILE A 43 6.39 -15.73 37.76
CA ILE A 43 7.17 -16.95 38.02
C ILE A 43 8.55 -16.80 37.38
N TRP A 44 8.63 -16.33 36.13
CA TRP A 44 9.88 -15.97 35.48
C TRP A 44 10.60 -14.83 36.20
N HIS A 45 9.90 -13.89 36.85
CA HIS A 45 10.54 -12.80 37.60
C HIS A 45 11.23 -13.30 38.88
N ILE A 46 10.62 -14.27 39.55
CA ILE A 46 11.15 -14.93 40.76
C ILE A 46 12.30 -15.86 40.38
N ILE A 47 12.16 -16.63 39.29
CA ILE A 47 13.21 -17.52 38.75
C ILE A 47 14.36 -16.73 38.10
N ALA A 48 14.11 -15.52 37.59
CA ALA A 48 15.13 -14.68 36.95
C ALA A 48 16.06 -13.96 37.93
N PHE A 49 15.76 -13.95 39.23
CA PHE A 49 16.51 -13.14 40.20
C PHE A 49 18.02 -13.49 40.26
N PRO A 50 18.48 -14.75 40.09
CA PRO A 50 19.90 -15.06 40.03
C PRO A 50 20.50 -15.22 38.62
N ILE A 51 19.72 -15.23 37.52
CA ILE A 51 20.24 -15.60 36.19
C ILE A 51 20.04 -14.47 35.17
N LYS A 52 21.13 -13.71 34.90
CA LYS A 52 21.20 -12.59 33.94
C LYS A 52 20.62 -12.94 32.55
N SER A 53 20.81 -14.17 32.08
CA SER A 53 20.29 -14.66 30.79
C SER A 53 18.76 -14.75 30.75
N VAL A 54 18.12 -15.13 31.86
CA VAL A 54 16.65 -15.20 31.97
C VAL A 54 16.06 -13.80 32.00
N ARG A 55 16.67 -12.87 32.74
CA ARG A 55 16.26 -11.45 32.74
C ARG A 55 16.34 -10.84 31.34
N LYS A 56 17.44 -11.07 30.61
CA LYS A 56 17.58 -10.63 29.21
C LYS A 56 16.49 -11.23 28.31
N LYS A 57 16.15 -12.51 28.47
CA LYS A 57 15.08 -13.18 27.70
C LYS A 57 13.69 -12.63 28.05
N ALA A 58 13.42 -12.36 29.32
CA ALA A 58 12.15 -11.76 29.74
C ALA A 58 11.97 -10.34 29.20
N VAL A 59 13.02 -9.50 29.25
CA VAL A 59 12.98 -8.15 28.68
C VAL A 59 12.83 -8.21 27.16
N ARG A 60 13.51 -9.15 26.48
CA ARG A 60 13.32 -9.38 25.04
C ARG A 60 11.85 -9.57 24.69
N TYR A 61 11.13 -10.46 25.38
CA TYR A 61 9.70 -10.66 25.11
C TYR A 61 8.84 -9.43 25.43
N LYS A 62 9.19 -8.66 26.48
CA LYS A 62 8.50 -7.41 26.83
C LYS A 62 8.64 -6.34 25.73
N VAL A 63 9.70 -6.39 24.93
CA VAL A 63 9.92 -5.47 23.80
C VAL A 63 9.37 -6.05 22.49
N GLU A 64 9.70 -7.31 22.15
CA GLU A 64 9.27 -7.95 20.91
C GLU A 64 7.75 -8.07 20.80
N ALA A 65 7.05 -8.46 21.87
CA ALA A 65 5.62 -8.76 21.78
C ALA A 65 4.76 -7.53 21.45
N PRO A 66 4.93 -6.36 22.12
CA PRO A 66 4.22 -5.14 21.73
C PRO A 66 4.55 -4.68 20.31
N CYS A 67 5.83 -4.66 19.94
CA CYS A 67 6.27 -4.24 18.60
C CYS A 67 5.73 -5.17 17.52
N THR A 68 5.78 -6.49 17.71
CA THR A 68 5.22 -7.47 16.77
C THR A 68 3.71 -7.29 16.62
N LYS A 69 2.98 -7.08 17.72
CA LYS A 69 1.54 -6.83 17.67
C LYS A 69 1.22 -5.54 16.92
N ALA A 70 2.01 -4.49 17.12
CA ALA A 70 1.87 -3.23 16.40
C ALA A 70 2.19 -3.38 14.91
N LEU A 71 3.30 -4.04 14.56
CA LEU A 71 3.71 -4.34 13.19
C LEU A 71 2.63 -5.13 12.44
N LYS A 72 2.03 -6.15 13.06
CA LYS A 72 0.92 -6.90 12.44
C LYS A 72 -0.29 -6.04 12.09
N LYS A 73 -0.58 -4.99 12.88
CA LYS A 73 -1.65 -4.03 12.54
C LYS A 73 -1.28 -3.21 11.30
N ILE A 74 -0.04 -2.73 11.22
CA ILE A 74 0.44 -2.00 10.04
C ILE A 74 0.47 -2.92 8.80
N ALA A 75 0.99 -4.14 8.94
CA ALA A 75 1.04 -5.13 7.86
C ALA A 75 -0.37 -5.50 7.35
N SER A 76 -1.40 -5.44 8.20
CA SER A 76 -2.78 -5.68 7.77
C SER A 76 -3.35 -4.58 6.86
N GLU A 77 -2.74 -3.40 6.83
CA GLU A 77 -3.02 -2.33 5.86
C GLU A 77 -2.20 -2.49 4.56
N LEU A 78 -1.15 -3.30 4.59
CA LEU A 78 -0.15 -3.49 3.53
C LEU A 78 0.05 -4.99 3.21
N PRO A 79 -1.01 -5.75 2.86
CA PRO A 79 -0.94 -7.21 2.72
C PRO A 79 -0.03 -7.69 1.57
N ASP A 80 0.31 -6.80 0.65
CA ASP A 80 1.12 -6.99 -0.55
C ASP A 80 2.61 -6.64 -0.34
N ILE A 81 2.98 -6.09 0.82
CA ILE A 81 4.35 -5.76 1.18
C ILE A 81 4.90 -6.86 2.10
N ASP A 82 6.10 -7.35 1.77
CA ASP A 82 6.83 -8.27 2.64
C ASP A 82 7.47 -7.48 3.79
N ILE A 83 6.88 -7.58 4.98
CA ILE A 83 7.33 -6.89 6.19
C ILE A 83 7.97 -7.94 7.10
N PRO A 84 9.31 -7.92 7.28
CA PRO A 84 10.01 -8.93 8.08
C PRO A 84 9.54 -8.93 9.54
N ASP A 85 9.47 -10.11 10.16
CA ASP A 85 9.18 -10.20 11.61
C ASP A 85 10.33 -9.58 12.43
N LEU A 86 9.98 -8.81 13.46
CA LEU A 86 10.95 -8.24 14.39
C LEU A 86 11.45 -9.29 15.40
N SER A 87 12.77 -9.43 15.51
CA SER A 87 13.44 -10.21 16.55
C SER A 87 14.57 -9.38 17.16
N ILE A 88 14.83 -9.52 18.45
CA ILE A 88 15.85 -8.78 19.19
C ILE A 88 16.94 -9.73 19.67
N ASN A 89 18.19 -9.33 19.46
CA ASN A 89 19.36 -9.99 20.04
C ASN A 89 20.17 -8.99 20.87
N TRP A 90 20.43 -9.31 22.13
CA TRP A 90 21.17 -8.42 23.02
C TRP A 90 22.67 -8.55 22.79
N VAL A 91 23.32 -7.45 22.41
CA VAL A 91 24.78 -7.39 22.19
C VAL A 91 25.46 -6.51 23.24
N ASN A 92 26.74 -6.76 23.49
CA ASN A 92 27.55 -5.97 24.41
C ASN A 92 28.30 -4.81 23.70
N GLU A 93 28.48 -4.91 22.38
CA GLU A 93 29.25 -3.98 21.55
C GLU A 93 28.35 -2.97 20.81
N GLU A 94 28.99 -1.94 20.25
CA GLU A 94 28.36 -0.87 19.46
C GLU A 94 27.93 -1.29 18.03
N ASN A 95 28.20 -2.53 17.64
CA ASN A 95 27.75 -3.11 16.37
C ASN A 95 26.23 -3.37 16.37
N LEU A 96 25.48 -2.27 16.40
CA LEU A 96 24.01 -2.17 16.33
C LEU A 96 23.57 -2.36 14.88
N ASP A 97 23.68 -3.59 14.38
CA ASP A 97 23.23 -3.96 13.04
C ASP A 97 21.96 -4.81 13.10
N THR A 98 21.14 -4.69 12.07
CA THR A 98 20.03 -5.61 11.82
C THR A 98 20.46 -6.68 10.81
N ILE A 99 20.27 -7.95 11.17
CA ILE A 99 20.50 -9.07 10.25
C ILE A 99 19.16 -9.55 9.70
N LEU A 100 19.01 -9.53 8.37
CA LEU A 100 17.87 -10.15 7.68
C LEU A 100 18.16 -11.65 7.46
N LYS A 101 17.32 -12.53 8.02
CA LYS A 101 17.37 -13.98 7.81
C LYS A 101 15.96 -14.56 7.69
N SER A 102 15.67 -15.21 6.56
CA SER A 102 14.44 -15.99 6.34
C SER A 102 13.16 -15.27 6.77
N GLY A 103 12.93 -14.04 6.28
CA GLY A 103 11.74 -13.24 6.62
C GLY A 103 11.75 -12.62 8.03
N LYS A 104 12.90 -12.66 8.74
CA LYS A 104 13.07 -12.04 10.07
C LYS A 104 14.15 -10.99 10.04
N ALA A 105 13.89 -9.87 10.71
CA ALA A 105 14.86 -8.83 11.02
C ALA A 105 15.34 -8.99 12.46
N ILE A 106 16.59 -9.43 12.63
CA ILE A 106 17.22 -9.61 13.93
C ILE A 106 17.98 -8.34 14.28
N VAL A 107 17.36 -7.47 15.07
CA VAL A 107 17.94 -6.22 15.57
C VAL A 107 18.91 -6.53 16.70
N LYS A 108 20.19 -6.22 16.51
CA LYS A 108 21.18 -6.25 17.59
C LYS A 108 21.07 -4.97 18.40
N LEU A 109 20.71 -5.09 19.67
CA LEU A 109 20.48 -3.94 20.55
C LEU A 109 21.33 -4.05 21.81
N LYS A 110 21.94 -2.94 22.23
CA LYS A 110 22.55 -2.82 23.56
C LYS A 110 21.45 -2.77 24.61
N TYR A 111 21.53 -3.65 25.60
CA TYR A 111 20.52 -3.72 26.65
C TYR A 111 20.50 -2.46 27.51
N GLU A 112 19.34 -1.83 27.62
CA GLU A 112 19.07 -0.79 28.60
C GLU A 112 18.11 -1.26 29.70
N ASN A 113 18.22 -0.67 30.89
CA ASN A 113 17.33 -1.03 31.99
C ASN A 113 15.89 -0.52 31.75
N ASP A 114 15.71 0.57 31.00
CA ASP A 114 14.42 1.13 30.67
C ASP A 114 13.77 0.39 29.48
N PRO A 115 12.64 -0.32 29.69
CA PRO A 115 11.93 -0.99 28.60
C PRO A 115 11.43 -0.03 27.52
N THR A 116 11.13 1.22 27.86
CA THR A 116 10.63 2.24 26.93
C THR A 116 11.69 2.59 25.90
N LYS A 117 12.91 2.90 26.34
CA LYS A 117 14.06 3.14 25.47
C LYS A 117 14.39 1.95 24.59
N ASN A 118 14.32 0.73 25.15
CA ASN A 118 14.52 -0.47 24.34
C ASN A 118 13.47 -0.62 23.23
N ILE A 119 12.19 -0.30 23.51
CA ILE A 119 11.10 -0.32 22.51
C ILE A 119 11.35 0.70 21.41
N VAL A 120 11.65 1.94 21.78
CA VAL A 120 11.92 3.02 20.82
C VAL A 120 13.10 2.65 19.94
N LYS A 121 14.27 2.32 20.53
CA LYS A 121 15.49 1.98 19.78
C LYS A 121 15.34 0.73 18.93
N ALA A 122 14.72 -0.33 19.44
CA ALA A 122 14.50 -1.55 18.66
C ALA A 122 13.61 -1.26 17.44
N THR A 123 12.56 -0.46 17.63
CA THR A 123 11.63 -0.11 16.53
C THR A 123 12.32 0.79 15.51
N SER A 124 13.04 1.83 15.96
CA SER A 124 13.77 2.73 15.07
C SER A 124 14.84 2.00 14.25
N LEU A 125 15.63 1.12 14.86
CA LEU A 125 16.65 0.31 14.15
C LEU A 125 16.01 -0.67 13.17
N TYR A 126 14.95 -1.34 13.58
CA TYR A 126 14.19 -2.22 12.70
C TYR A 126 13.67 -1.48 11.47
N VAL A 127 13.03 -0.33 11.66
CA VAL A 127 12.48 0.44 10.54
C VAL A 127 13.62 0.88 9.64
N LYS A 128 14.68 1.48 10.21
CA LYS A 128 15.87 1.96 9.49
C LYS A 128 16.52 0.87 8.62
N ASP A 129 16.66 -0.35 9.12
CA ASP A 129 17.47 -1.36 8.44
C ASP A 129 16.66 -2.42 7.68
N ALA A 130 15.40 -2.67 8.06
CA ALA A 130 14.59 -3.76 7.49
C ALA A 130 13.38 -3.29 6.70
N PHE A 131 12.70 -2.22 7.14
CA PHE A 131 11.48 -1.75 6.47
C PHE A 131 11.81 -1.08 5.14
N LEU A 132 11.13 -1.49 4.05
CA LEU A 132 11.38 -1.02 2.67
C LEU A 132 12.86 -1.01 2.27
N ILE A 133 13.62 -2.04 2.69
CA ILE A 133 15.08 -2.10 2.48
C ILE A 133 15.47 -1.94 1.00
N HIS A 134 14.66 -2.45 0.07
CA HIS A 134 14.93 -2.37 -1.37
C HIS A 134 14.65 -0.99 -1.97
N THR A 135 13.83 -0.17 -1.32
CA THR A 135 13.49 1.17 -1.79
C THR A 135 14.51 2.21 -1.34
N LYS A 136 15.00 2.09 -0.10
CA LYS A 136 15.86 3.08 0.55
C LYS A 136 17.08 3.57 -0.24
N PRO A 137 17.80 2.72 -1.00
CA PRO A 137 18.93 3.18 -1.82
C PRO A 137 18.55 4.21 -2.90
N TYR A 138 17.28 4.19 -3.33
CA TYR A 138 16.74 5.04 -4.39
C TYR A 138 16.04 6.30 -3.87
N LEU A 139 16.07 6.54 -2.56
CA LEU A 139 15.54 7.75 -1.93
C LEU A 139 16.67 8.73 -1.59
N ASN A 140 16.35 10.03 -1.55
CA ASN A 140 17.26 10.99 -0.95
C ASN A 140 17.34 10.79 0.59
N VAL A 141 18.37 11.34 1.23
CA VAL A 141 18.60 11.13 2.67
C VAL A 141 17.49 11.73 3.54
N PRO A 142 17.02 12.99 3.31
CA PRO A 142 15.91 13.56 4.07
C PRO A 142 14.61 12.74 3.98
N PHE A 143 14.20 12.34 2.77
CA PHE A 143 13.00 11.56 2.54
C PHE A 143 13.07 10.18 3.18
N ARG A 144 14.21 9.49 3.07
CA ARG A 144 14.45 8.22 3.77
C ARG A 144 14.27 8.36 5.28
N LYS A 145 14.91 9.37 5.89
CA LYS A 145 14.78 9.65 7.33
C LYS A 145 13.34 9.99 7.71
N ALA A 146 12.64 10.79 6.90
CA ALA A 146 11.25 11.17 7.14
C ALA A 146 10.32 9.93 7.13
N ILE A 147 10.48 9.01 6.16
CA ILE A 147 9.76 7.73 6.16
C ILE A 147 10.07 6.92 7.42
N ASP A 148 11.35 6.82 7.79
CA ASP A 148 11.76 6.03 8.96
C ASP A 148 11.12 6.57 10.25
N ILE A 149 11.10 7.90 10.42
CA ILE A 149 10.45 8.57 11.56
C ILE A 149 8.94 8.29 11.54
N THR A 150 8.27 8.50 10.40
CA THR A 150 6.80 8.33 10.31
C THR A 150 6.39 6.88 10.56
N VAL A 151 7.06 5.91 9.95
CA VAL A 151 6.74 4.48 10.15
C VAL A 151 7.00 4.08 11.61
N THR A 152 8.12 4.54 12.19
CA THR A 152 8.43 4.29 13.61
C THR A 152 7.33 4.88 14.51
N LYS A 153 6.97 6.16 14.34
CA LYS A 153 5.88 6.82 15.05
C LYS A 153 4.59 6.01 14.93
N LYS A 154 4.24 5.58 13.71
CA LYS A 154 3.02 4.81 13.43
C LYS A 154 3.00 3.45 14.14
N ILE A 155 4.14 2.73 14.19
CA ILE A 155 4.27 1.47 14.95
C ILE A 155 4.12 1.74 16.45
N LEU A 156 4.85 2.72 16.98
CA LEU A 156 4.84 3.05 18.41
C LEU A 156 3.45 3.48 18.89
N LEU A 157 2.70 4.25 18.10
CA LEU A 157 1.31 4.64 18.40
C LEU A 157 0.34 3.45 18.47
N LYS A 158 0.67 2.30 17.87
CA LYS A 158 -0.17 1.08 17.95
C LYS A 158 0.14 0.22 19.18
N ILE A 159 1.16 0.58 19.97
CA ILE A 159 1.49 -0.05 21.24
C ILE A 159 0.62 0.55 22.33
N SER A 160 -0.38 -0.21 22.79
CA SER A 160 -1.38 0.31 23.74
C SER A 160 -0.85 0.48 25.18
N LYS A 161 0.19 -0.26 25.57
CA LYS A 161 0.73 -0.20 26.93
C LYS A 161 1.86 0.83 26.99
N ASN A 162 1.78 1.76 27.94
CA ASN A 162 2.80 2.80 28.16
C ASN A 162 3.01 3.75 26.96
N GLN A 163 1.99 3.93 26.12
CA GLN A 163 2.06 4.67 24.86
C GLN A 163 2.60 6.10 25.03
N ASN A 164 2.11 6.85 26.03
CA ASN A 164 2.52 8.24 26.26
C ASN A 164 4.02 8.34 26.52
N ASN A 165 4.57 7.54 27.45
CA ASN A 165 5.99 7.54 27.75
C ASN A 165 6.84 7.09 26.55
N ILE A 166 6.38 6.08 25.81
CA ILE A 166 7.03 5.63 24.56
C ILE A 166 7.10 6.79 23.57
N MET A 167 6.00 7.53 23.38
CA MET A 167 5.95 8.63 22.43
C MET A 167 6.77 9.83 22.88
N SER A 168 6.73 10.20 24.17
CA SER A 168 7.59 11.25 24.72
C SER A 168 9.07 10.91 24.52
N THR A 169 9.49 9.68 24.85
CA THR A 169 10.88 9.23 24.62
C THR A 169 11.27 9.28 23.14
N PHE A 170 10.37 8.87 22.24
CA PHE A 170 10.62 8.93 20.80
C PHE A 170 10.77 10.36 20.28
N ILE A 171 9.91 11.28 20.73
CA ILE A 171 9.98 12.70 20.36
C ILE A 171 11.30 13.30 20.85
N ASP A 172 11.67 13.06 22.12
CA ASP A 172 12.92 13.55 22.71
C ASP A 172 14.16 13.05 21.94
N GLU A 173 14.14 11.80 21.47
CA GLU A 173 15.22 11.22 20.67
C GLU A 173 15.26 11.74 19.21
N THR A 174 14.16 12.33 18.72
CA THR A 174 14.00 12.74 17.31
C THR A 174 13.98 14.27 17.12
N SER A 175 13.86 15.06 18.18
CA SER A 175 13.60 16.51 18.15
C SER A 175 14.70 17.40 17.52
N ASN A 176 15.87 16.85 17.17
CA ASN A 176 16.93 17.60 16.48
C ASN A 176 16.84 17.37 14.96
N THR A 177 16.07 18.20 14.26
CA THR A 177 15.74 17.98 12.84
C THR A 177 16.26 19.11 11.95
N GLU A 178 16.97 18.75 10.87
CA GLU A 178 17.42 19.66 9.80
C GLU A 178 16.20 20.19 9.00
N SER A 179 16.30 21.39 8.40
CA SER A 179 15.18 22.04 7.69
C SER A 179 14.57 21.16 6.57
N ASP A 180 15.41 20.57 5.71
CA ASP A 180 14.94 19.73 4.59
C ASP A 180 14.25 18.44 5.06
N LEU A 181 14.64 17.91 6.22
CA LEU A 181 14.00 16.75 6.83
C LEU A 181 12.63 17.12 7.38
N LEU A 182 12.49 18.31 7.97
CA LEU A 182 11.23 18.80 8.49
C LEU A 182 10.19 18.95 7.37
N GLU A 183 10.56 19.58 6.24
CA GLU A 183 9.66 19.75 5.09
C GLU A 183 9.13 18.38 4.57
N LYS A 184 10.02 17.39 4.45
CA LYS A 184 9.63 16.04 4.01
C LYS A 184 8.73 15.35 5.03
N TYR A 185 9.02 15.53 6.31
CA TYR A 185 8.23 14.95 7.39
C TYR A 185 6.82 15.55 7.45
N GLU A 186 6.67 16.88 7.35
CA GLU A 186 5.38 17.58 7.30
C GLU A 186 4.51 17.10 6.13
N LYS A 187 5.09 17.00 4.93
CA LYS A 187 4.38 16.45 3.77
C LYS A 187 3.86 15.03 4.00
N ILE A 188 4.67 14.18 4.63
CA ILE A 188 4.28 12.80 4.94
C ILE A 188 3.19 12.76 6.01
N GLU A 189 3.26 13.65 7.02
CA GLU A 189 2.24 13.76 8.07
C GLU A 189 0.87 14.13 7.49
N GLU A 190 0.82 15.15 6.60
CA GLU A 190 -0.40 15.52 5.87
C GLU A 190 -0.96 14.37 5.02
N ILE A 191 -0.07 13.62 4.36
CA ILE A 191 -0.44 12.43 3.58
C ILE A 191 -1.03 11.34 4.50
N ASP A 192 -0.45 11.12 5.68
CA ASP A 192 -0.91 10.09 6.64
C ASP A 192 -2.24 10.48 7.30
N ASP A 193 -2.42 11.75 7.64
CA ASP A 193 -3.67 12.29 8.20
C ASP A 193 -4.85 12.13 7.23
N ASN A 194 -4.59 12.20 5.93
CA ASN A 194 -5.56 11.90 4.88
C ASN A 194 -5.66 10.40 4.54
N GLY A 195 -4.86 9.56 5.19
CA GLY A 195 -4.82 8.10 5.07
C GLY A 195 -4.12 7.57 3.82
N LEU A 196 -3.47 8.44 3.04
CA LEU A 196 -2.82 8.06 1.77
C LEU A 196 -1.42 7.47 1.97
N PHE A 197 -0.85 7.57 3.17
CA PHE A 197 0.51 7.12 3.47
C PHE A 197 0.69 5.62 3.26
N THR A 198 -0.09 4.79 3.95
CA THR A 198 -0.04 3.33 3.76
C THR A 198 -0.69 2.90 2.45
N ARG A 199 -1.76 3.58 2.04
CA ARG A 199 -2.62 3.15 0.92
C ARG A 199 -2.01 3.44 -0.45
N ILE A 200 -1.25 4.52 -0.59
CA ILE A 200 -0.62 4.93 -1.85
C ILE A 200 0.89 5.02 -1.70
N LEU A 201 1.38 5.88 -0.80
CA LEU A 201 2.81 6.24 -0.77
C LEU A 201 3.72 5.04 -0.50
N LEU A 202 3.54 4.34 0.63
CA LEU A 202 4.40 3.20 1.00
C LEU A 202 4.29 2.05 0.01
N ARG A 203 3.10 1.82 -0.54
CA ARG A 203 2.85 0.77 -1.54
C ARG A 203 3.64 1.02 -2.82
N GLU A 204 3.48 2.19 -3.42
CA GLU A 204 4.17 2.51 -4.67
C GLU A 204 5.68 2.62 -4.47
N LEU A 205 6.12 3.07 -3.30
CA LEU A 205 7.54 3.07 -2.93
C LEU A 205 8.13 1.65 -2.79
N ASP A 206 7.40 0.69 -2.23
CA ASP A 206 7.83 -0.73 -2.21
C ASP A 206 8.00 -1.29 -3.62
N LEU A 207 7.01 -1.04 -4.48
CA LEU A 207 7.02 -1.46 -5.88
C LEU A 207 8.15 -0.80 -6.67
N PHE A 208 8.40 0.48 -6.42
CA PHE A 208 9.53 1.21 -6.99
C PHE A 208 10.87 0.57 -6.62
N GLY A 209 11.07 0.25 -5.34
CA GLY A 209 12.25 -0.46 -4.86
C GLY A 209 12.42 -1.83 -5.50
N LYS A 210 11.33 -2.60 -5.65
CA LYS A 210 11.33 -3.90 -6.32
C LYS A 210 11.69 -3.80 -7.80
N LYS A 211 11.16 -2.81 -8.53
CA LYS A 211 11.48 -2.57 -9.96
C LYS A 211 12.94 -2.17 -10.18
N LEU A 212 13.50 -1.40 -9.25
CA LEU A 212 14.88 -0.92 -9.34
C LEU A 212 15.89 -1.89 -8.71
N HIS A 213 15.44 -2.92 -8.00
CA HIS A 213 16.30 -3.85 -7.26
C HIS A 213 17.47 -4.36 -8.11
N GLY A 214 18.68 -4.28 -7.57
CA GLY A 214 19.93 -4.67 -8.25
C GLY A 214 20.49 -3.62 -9.22
N ARG A 215 19.78 -2.52 -9.50
CA ARG A 215 20.30 -1.41 -10.30
C ARG A 215 21.20 -0.50 -9.47
N ILE A 216 22.21 0.06 -10.14
CA ILE A 216 23.05 1.13 -9.59
C ILE A 216 22.16 2.33 -9.27
N THR A 217 22.31 2.88 -8.06
CA THR A 217 21.57 4.07 -7.63
C THR A 217 21.97 5.28 -8.44
N LYS A 218 21.00 6.03 -8.96
CA LYS A 218 21.20 7.27 -9.70
C LYS A 218 20.38 8.41 -9.13
N THR A 219 20.76 9.64 -9.44
CA THR A 219 20.07 10.85 -8.97
C THR A 219 18.66 10.95 -9.51
N GLU A 220 18.42 10.49 -10.74
CA GLU A 220 17.09 10.53 -11.37
C GLU A 220 16.06 9.70 -10.59
N TYR A 221 16.46 8.57 -10.00
CA TYR A 221 15.58 7.75 -9.16
C TYR A 221 15.20 8.48 -7.86
N LYS A 222 16.13 9.23 -7.27
CA LYS A 222 15.87 10.02 -6.06
C LYS A 222 14.93 11.17 -6.37
N ASN A 223 15.16 11.87 -7.48
CA ASN A 223 14.30 12.96 -7.94
C ASN A 223 12.89 12.45 -8.26
N GLU A 224 12.76 11.33 -8.97
CA GLU A 224 11.46 10.70 -9.27
C GLU A 224 10.68 10.37 -7.99
N ALA A 225 11.35 9.85 -6.96
CA ALA A 225 10.72 9.56 -5.68
C ALA A 225 10.28 10.83 -4.93
N ASP A 226 11.07 11.92 -4.99
CA ASP A 226 10.70 13.22 -4.39
C ASP A 226 9.53 13.89 -5.09
N GLU A 227 9.49 13.82 -6.42
CA GLU A 227 8.38 14.28 -7.24
C GLU A 227 7.12 13.50 -6.92
N PHE A 228 7.23 12.17 -6.74
CA PHE A 228 6.11 11.34 -6.33
C PHE A 228 5.59 11.68 -4.93
N LEU A 229 6.47 11.92 -3.95
CA LEU A 229 6.05 12.42 -2.63
C LEU A 229 5.24 13.71 -2.77
N SER A 230 5.74 14.63 -3.59
CA SER A 230 5.07 15.92 -3.83
C SER A 230 3.73 15.76 -4.55
N PHE A 231 3.63 14.80 -5.48
CA PHE A 231 2.38 14.44 -6.15
C PHE A 231 1.32 13.92 -5.16
N VAL A 232 1.69 12.97 -4.29
CA VAL A 232 0.76 12.42 -3.28
C VAL A 232 0.37 13.50 -2.27
N ASN A 233 1.30 14.37 -1.86
CA ASN A 233 1.02 15.48 -0.96
C ASN A 233 0.00 16.47 -1.56
N LYS A 234 0.16 16.86 -2.83
CA LYS A 234 -0.81 17.71 -3.55
C LYS A 234 -2.21 17.10 -3.57
N ILE A 235 -2.32 15.78 -3.70
CA ILE A 235 -3.62 15.09 -3.64
C ILE A 235 -4.21 15.14 -2.23
N SER A 236 -3.40 15.02 -1.18
CA SER A 236 -3.87 15.06 0.21
C SER A 236 -4.31 16.45 0.67
N THR A 237 -3.67 17.52 0.18
CA THR A 237 -3.94 18.91 0.55
C THR A 237 -4.84 19.65 -0.44
N ARG A 238 -5.36 18.94 -1.44
CA ARG A 238 -6.26 19.46 -2.46
C ARG A 238 -7.53 20.08 -1.85
N ASP A 239 -7.88 21.27 -2.35
CA ASP A 239 -9.17 21.91 -2.10
C ASP A 239 -10.28 21.48 -3.09
N PHE A 240 -11.51 21.81 -2.74
CA PHE A 240 -12.67 21.60 -3.63
C PHE A 240 -12.48 22.43 -4.92
N ASP A 241 -12.64 21.79 -6.08
CA ASP A 241 -12.44 22.39 -7.42
C ASP A 241 -11.01 22.85 -7.81
N ASP A 242 -9.97 22.42 -7.09
CA ASP A 242 -8.58 22.63 -7.55
C ASP A 242 -8.22 21.75 -8.77
N ASP A 243 -7.39 22.25 -9.69
CA ASP A 243 -6.92 21.53 -10.89
C ASP A 243 -5.72 20.62 -10.58
N THR A 244 -5.74 19.97 -9.41
CA THR A 244 -4.69 19.07 -8.97
C THR A 244 -4.48 17.94 -9.99
N PRO A 245 -3.25 17.73 -10.50
CA PRO A 245 -2.94 16.59 -11.35
C PRO A 245 -3.24 15.28 -10.62
N LEU A 246 -4.03 14.41 -11.26
CA LEU A 246 -4.40 13.09 -10.71
C LEU A 246 -3.62 11.94 -11.36
N VAL A 247 -2.60 12.25 -12.17
CA VAL A 247 -1.78 11.29 -12.88
C VAL A 247 -0.31 11.64 -12.68
N PHE A 248 0.47 10.64 -12.28
CA PHE A 248 1.92 10.69 -12.18
C PHE A 248 2.50 9.65 -13.14
N ALA A 249 3.02 10.11 -14.28
CA ALA A 249 3.55 9.26 -15.35
C ALA A 249 5.05 9.50 -15.51
N SER A 250 5.85 9.01 -14.55
CA SER A 250 7.31 9.05 -14.66
C SER A 250 7.86 7.73 -15.21
N ASN A 251 9.18 7.60 -15.25
CA ASN A 251 9.84 6.47 -15.91
C ASN A 251 9.54 5.12 -15.21
N THR A 252 9.54 5.11 -13.88
CA THR A 252 9.41 3.90 -13.05
C THR A 252 8.08 3.88 -12.30
N LEU A 253 7.69 5.02 -11.71
CA LEU A 253 6.46 5.27 -10.98
C LEU A 253 5.38 5.79 -11.93
N LYS A 254 4.32 4.99 -12.08
CA LYS A 254 3.23 5.25 -13.04
C LYS A 254 1.88 5.01 -12.38
N VAL A 255 1.36 6.08 -11.78
CA VAL A 255 0.24 6.04 -10.84
C VAL A 255 -0.86 7.00 -11.27
N GLY A 256 -2.10 6.50 -11.28
CA GLY A 256 -3.30 7.30 -11.52
C GLY A 256 -4.20 7.31 -10.29
N VAL A 257 -4.87 8.43 -10.04
CA VAL A 257 -5.87 8.58 -8.99
C VAL A 257 -7.21 8.91 -9.63
N VAL A 258 -8.26 8.22 -9.19
CA VAL A 258 -9.63 8.44 -9.65
C VAL A 258 -10.49 8.81 -8.45
N LEU A 259 -10.88 10.08 -8.39
CA LEU A 259 -11.76 10.59 -7.34
C LEU A 259 -13.22 10.22 -7.65
N VAL A 260 -13.83 9.45 -6.77
CA VAL A 260 -15.25 9.13 -6.79
C VAL A 260 -15.93 10.02 -5.75
N ALA A 261 -16.34 11.23 -6.17
CA ALA A 261 -16.78 12.29 -5.25
C ALA A 261 -18.18 12.86 -5.52
N LYS A 262 -18.74 12.70 -6.74
CA LYS A 262 -20.02 13.32 -7.13
C LYS A 262 -21.06 12.24 -7.40
N VAL A 263 -22.04 12.13 -6.50
CA VAL A 263 -23.18 11.20 -6.62
C VAL A 263 -23.89 11.39 -7.96
N GLU A 264 -24.15 12.65 -8.33
CA GLU A 264 -24.78 13.02 -9.60
C GLU A 264 -24.06 12.47 -10.84
N THR A 265 -22.71 12.42 -10.81
CA THR A 265 -21.94 11.89 -11.94
C THR A 265 -22.23 10.41 -12.15
N PHE A 266 -22.30 9.63 -11.07
CA PHE A 266 -22.64 8.21 -11.16
C PHE A 266 -24.12 8.01 -11.50
N SER A 267 -25.03 8.79 -10.91
CA SER A 267 -26.47 8.68 -11.22
C SER A 267 -26.78 8.98 -12.69
N ASN A 268 -26.10 9.95 -13.29
CA ASN A 268 -26.36 10.36 -14.68
C ASN A 268 -25.62 9.51 -15.72
N TYR A 269 -24.40 9.05 -15.41
CA TYR A 269 -23.50 8.43 -16.40
C TYR A 269 -22.98 7.04 -16.00
N GLY A 270 -23.33 6.54 -14.82
CA GLY A 270 -22.87 5.27 -14.29
C GLY A 270 -21.35 5.20 -14.16
N ILE A 271 -20.78 4.05 -14.55
CA ILE A 271 -19.34 3.79 -14.50
C ILE A 271 -18.53 4.52 -15.58
N TYR A 272 -19.16 4.97 -16.65
CA TYR A 272 -18.49 5.44 -17.87
C TYR A 272 -17.44 6.54 -17.62
N PRO A 273 -17.70 7.59 -16.82
CA PRO A 273 -16.70 8.64 -16.57
C PRO A 273 -15.44 8.12 -15.85
N TYR A 274 -15.58 7.12 -14.99
CA TYR A 274 -14.47 6.54 -14.24
C TYR A 274 -13.65 5.62 -15.15
N LEU A 275 -14.31 4.76 -15.92
CA LEU A 275 -13.64 3.89 -16.89
C LEU A 275 -12.89 4.73 -17.94
N ARG A 276 -13.50 5.82 -18.42
CA ARG A 276 -12.84 6.76 -19.34
C ARG A 276 -11.54 7.32 -18.76
N ARG A 277 -11.54 7.76 -17.49
CA ARG A 277 -10.33 8.26 -16.80
C ARG A 277 -9.27 7.18 -16.63
N ILE A 278 -9.68 5.93 -16.39
CA ILE A 278 -8.75 4.81 -16.29
C ILE A 278 -8.10 4.55 -17.66
N LYS A 279 -8.90 4.41 -18.73
CA LYS A 279 -8.38 4.23 -20.10
C LYS A 279 -7.44 5.36 -20.52
N LEU A 280 -7.78 6.60 -20.15
CA LEU A 280 -6.93 7.79 -20.31
C LEU A 280 -5.56 7.66 -19.62
N GLY A 281 -5.55 7.15 -18.38
CA GLY A 281 -4.29 6.88 -17.69
C GLY A 281 -3.52 5.74 -18.36
N MET A 282 -4.21 4.69 -18.80
CA MET A 282 -3.59 3.52 -19.42
C MET A 282 -2.82 3.89 -20.69
N SER A 283 -3.37 4.79 -21.53
CA SER A 283 -2.64 5.27 -22.71
C SER A 283 -1.39 6.08 -22.38
N ARG A 284 -1.35 6.69 -21.21
CA ARG A 284 -0.17 7.39 -20.66
C ARG A 284 0.79 6.42 -19.95
N GLY A 285 0.56 5.11 -20.06
CA GLY A 285 1.38 4.07 -19.46
C GLY A 285 1.15 3.86 -17.97
N ILE A 286 0.04 4.35 -17.40
CA ILE A 286 -0.28 4.16 -15.99
C ILE A 286 -0.57 2.69 -15.68
N GLU A 287 0.06 2.18 -14.62
CA GLU A 287 0.01 0.77 -14.24
C GLU A 287 -0.88 0.53 -13.01
N SER A 288 -0.85 1.45 -12.04
CA SER A 288 -1.65 1.40 -10.81
C SER A 288 -2.70 2.51 -10.81
N PHE A 289 -3.96 2.18 -10.53
CA PHE A 289 -5.06 3.12 -10.33
C PHE A 289 -5.60 3.07 -8.90
N TYR A 290 -5.62 4.21 -8.23
CA TYR A 290 -6.18 4.37 -6.90
C TYR A 290 -7.54 5.06 -6.98
N LEU A 291 -8.60 4.31 -6.71
CA LEU A 291 -9.94 4.86 -6.58
C LEU A 291 -10.11 5.33 -5.14
N LEU A 292 -10.49 6.60 -4.97
CA LEU A 292 -10.67 7.24 -3.66
C LEU A 292 -12.08 7.79 -3.52
N ALA A 293 -12.71 7.53 -2.37
CA ALA A 293 -13.97 8.14 -1.99
C ALA A 293 -14.00 8.47 -0.51
N ARG A 294 -14.82 9.46 -0.18
CA ARG A 294 -15.14 9.88 1.19
C ARG A 294 -16.65 9.91 1.38
N THR A 295 -17.07 9.76 2.63
CA THR A 295 -18.43 9.92 3.14
C THR A 295 -19.47 9.24 2.24
N ASP A 296 -20.34 10.03 1.63
CA ASP A 296 -21.52 9.57 0.89
C ASP A 296 -21.15 8.90 -0.45
N SER A 297 -19.91 9.10 -0.92
CA SER A 297 -19.42 8.48 -2.15
C SER A 297 -18.79 7.09 -1.93
N VAL A 298 -18.62 6.65 -0.68
CA VAL A 298 -18.06 5.32 -0.37
C VAL A 298 -18.89 4.18 -0.99
N PRO A 299 -20.23 4.16 -0.90
CA PRO A 299 -21.04 3.13 -1.57
C PRO A 299 -20.87 3.14 -3.09
N ILE A 300 -20.77 4.32 -3.70
CA ILE A 300 -20.59 4.48 -5.15
C ILE A 300 -19.26 3.88 -5.57
N LEU A 301 -18.18 4.17 -4.85
CA LEU A 301 -16.87 3.61 -5.17
C LEU A 301 -16.88 2.08 -5.11
N LYS A 302 -17.54 1.49 -4.09
CA LYS A 302 -17.67 0.03 -4.00
C LYS A 302 -18.36 -0.55 -5.24
N GLU A 303 -19.42 0.10 -5.73
CA GLU A 303 -20.13 -0.34 -6.92
C GLU A 303 -19.29 -0.16 -8.20
N VAL A 304 -18.62 0.98 -8.35
CA VAL A 304 -17.69 1.22 -9.46
C VAL A 304 -16.57 0.17 -9.47
N ALA A 305 -15.95 -0.09 -8.32
CA ALA A 305 -14.88 -1.08 -8.20
C ALA A 305 -15.38 -2.49 -8.53
N LYS A 306 -16.57 -2.87 -8.05
CA LYS A 306 -17.20 -4.15 -8.37
C LYS A 306 -17.42 -4.31 -9.87
N GLN A 307 -17.98 -3.30 -10.54
CA GLN A 307 -18.19 -3.35 -11.99
C GLN A 307 -16.87 -3.41 -12.78
N LEU A 308 -15.85 -2.65 -12.37
CA LEU A 308 -14.52 -2.71 -12.98
C LEU A 308 -13.90 -4.11 -12.83
N LEU A 309 -13.92 -4.69 -11.62
CA LEU A 309 -13.38 -6.03 -11.37
C LEU A 309 -14.14 -7.12 -12.14
N ASN A 310 -15.47 -7.01 -12.22
CA ASN A 310 -16.31 -7.94 -12.99
C ASN A 310 -16.04 -7.91 -14.50
N SER A 311 -15.41 -6.85 -15.02
CA SER A 311 -15.00 -6.79 -16.43
C SER A 311 -13.86 -7.75 -16.78
N GLY A 312 -13.16 -8.30 -15.77
CA GLY A 312 -11.98 -9.15 -15.96
C GLY A 312 -10.71 -8.41 -16.39
N ASN A 313 -10.81 -7.10 -16.66
CA ASN A 313 -9.68 -6.28 -17.11
C ASN A 313 -8.79 -5.75 -15.99
N PHE A 314 -9.23 -5.89 -14.73
CA PHE A 314 -8.55 -5.32 -13.58
C PHE A 314 -8.40 -6.33 -12.45
N VAL A 315 -7.29 -6.23 -11.71
CA VAL A 315 -7.00 -7.00 -10.51
C VAL A 315 -6.96 -6.07 -9.30
N LEU A 316 -7.58 -6.48 -8.21
CA LEU A 316 -7.53 -5.78 -6.94
C LEU A 316 -6.24 -6.16 -6.19
N ILE A 317 -5.45 -5.16 -5.78
CA ILE A 317 -4.15 -5.38 -5.14
C ILE A 317 -4.21 -5.22 -3.61
N ASN A 318 -5.05 -4.31 -3.09
CA ASN A 318 -5.26 -4.18 -1.64
C ASN A 318 -6.41 -5.04 -1.12
N ASN A 319 -6.56 -5.05 0.20
CA ASN A 319 -7.79 -5.39 0.87
C ASN A 319 -8.47 -4.10 1.38
N PRO A 320 -9.32 -3.44 0.56
CA PRO A 320 -9.93 -2.16 0.92
C PRO A 320 -10.71 -2.25 2.23
N LYS A 321 -10.36 -1.38 3.17
CA LYS A 321 -11.09 -1.22 4.43
C LYS A 321 -11.43 0.24 4.62
N GLU A 322 -12.66 0.47 5.05
CA GLU A 322 -13.10 1.79 5.46
C GLU A 322 -12.28 2.27 6.67
N TYR A 323 -11.97 3.55 6.67
CA TYR A 323 -11.23 4.19 7.74
C TYR A 323 -11.75 5.61 7.94
N LEU A 324 -11.44 6.18 9.11
CA LEU A 324 -11.65 7.59 9.36
C LEU A 324 -10.37 8.34 9.03
N ASP A 325 -10.49 9.40 8.23
CA ASP A 325 -9.40 10.37 8.10
C ASP A 325 -9.28 11.24 9.36
N TYR A 326 -8.29 12.14 9.39
CA TYR A 326 -8.06 13.04 10.51
C TYR A 326 -9.26 13.95 10.83
N GLN A 327 -10.11 14.24 9.84
CA GLN A 327 -11.34 15.02 10.01
C GLN A 327 -12.55 14.15 10.40
N HIS A 328 -12.32 12.90 10.80
CA HIS A 328 -13.36 11.91 11.14
C HIS A 328 -14.35 11.62 10.01
N ARG A 329 -13.93 11.78 8.76
CA ARG A 329 -14.74 11.41 7.59
C ARG A 329 -14.45 9.97 7.22
N LEU A 330 -15.51 9.22 6.93
CA LEU A 330 -15.38 7.88 6.37
C LEU A 330 -14.67 7.96 5.02
N ALA A 331 -13.68 7.12 4.80
CA ALA A 331 -12.89 7.07 3.58
C ALA A 331 -12.60 5.63 3.17
N ILE A 332 -12.41 5.40 1.87
CA ILE A 332 -12.02 4.11 1.33
C ILE A 332 -11.09 4.31 0.12
N CYS A 333 -10.16 3.37 -0.07
CA CYS A 333 -9.22 3.36 -1.17
C CYS A 333 -9.17 1.97 -1.79
N TYR A 334 -9.36 1.88 -3.11
CA TYR A 334 -9.13 0.67 -3.89
C TYR A 334 -7.91 0.86 -4.77
N CYS A 335 -7.02 -0.12 -4.80
CA CYS A 335 -5.87 -0.14 -5.69
C CYS A 335 -6.11 -1.20 -6.76
N LEU A 336 -6.38 -0.74 -7.98
CA LEU A 336 -6.61 -1.57 -9.15
C LEU A 336 -5.36 -1.55 -10.03
N ARG A 337 -5.04 -2.70 -10.60
CA ARG A 337 -4.06 -2.83 -11.69
C ARG A 337 -4.70 -3.44 -12.90
N ILE A 338 -4.13 -3.15 -14.07
CA ILE A 338 -4.52 -3.82 -15.30
C ILE A 338 -4.18 -5.30 -15.15
N ASN A 339 -5.12 -6.17 -15.51
CA ASN A 339 -4.85 -7.59 -15.64
C ASN A 339 -4.04 -7.79 -16.93
N ASP A 340 -2.77 -8.21 -16.82
CA ASP A 340 -1.88 -8.40 -17.96
C ASP A 340 -2.38 -9.43 -18.98
N ASP A 341 -3.21 -10.36 -18.52
CA ASP A 341 -3.83 -11.40 -19.34
C ASP A 341 -5.19 -10.98 -19.93
N SER A 342 -5.66 -9.77 -19.62
CA SER A 342 -6.96 -9.30 -20.11
C SER A 342 -6.95 -8.96 -21.60
N MET A 343 -8.13 -9.07 -22.20
CA MET A 343 -8.39 -8.64 -23.58
C MET A 343 -7.96 -7.18 -23.79
N LEU A 344 -8.24 -6.29 -22.83
CA LEU A 344 -7.84 -4.88 -22.89
C LEU A 344 -6.31 -4.71 -22.92
N SER A 345 -5.58 -5.43 -22.06
CA SER A 345 -4.10 -5.37 -22.02
C SER A 345 -3.49 -5.91 -23.31
N ASN A 346 -3.96 -7.06 -23.77
CA ASN A 346 -3.51 -7.67 -25.03
C ASN A 346 -3.78 -6.78 -26.23
N THR A 347 -4.97 -6.17 -26.29
CA THR A 347 -5.34 -5.24 -27.37
C THR A 347 -4.45 -4.00 -27.37
N LEU A 348 -4.14 -3.42 -26.21
CA LEU A 348 -3.23 -2.27 -26.14
C LEU A 348 -1.79 -2.63 -26.53
N LYS A 349 -1.31 -3.83 -26.16
CA LYS A 349 -0.01 -4.35 -26.60
C LYS A 349 0.02 -4.52 -28.12
N GLU A 350 -1.02 -5.15 -28.68
CA GLU A 350 -1.18 -5.36 -30.12
C GLU A 350 -1.20 -4.02 -30.88
N ILE A 351 -1.98 -3.04 -30.41
CA ILE A 351 -2.01 -1.68 -30.97
C ILE A 351 -0.63 -1.02 -30.90
N GLY A 352 0.06 -1.12 -29.76
CA GLY A 352 1.40 -0.55 -29.60
C GLY A 352 2.45 -1.19 -30.52
N GLU A 353 2.36 -2.50 -30.75
CA GLU A 353 3.20 -3.21 -31.72
C GLU A 353 2.85 -2.81 -33.14
N ALA A 354 1.56 -2.74 -33.48
CA ALA A 354 1.06 -2.36 -34.78
C ALA A 354 1.43 -0.92 -35.18
N ILE A 355 1.52 0.02 -34.22
CA ILE A 355 2.04 1.37 -34.47
C ILE A 355 3.51 1.30 -34.91
N LYS A 356 4.33 0.46 -34.26
CA LYS A 356 5.76 0.33 -34.57
C LYS A 356 6.00 -0.39 -35.91
N SER A 357 5.25 -1.47 -36.17
CA SER A 357 5.36 -2.27 -37.39
C SER A 357 4.55 -1.71 -38.56
N LYS A 358 3.68 -0.71 -38.32
CA LYS A 358 2.71 -0.14 -39.27
C LYS A 358 1.76 -1.20 -39.86
N THR A 359 1.31 -2.14 -39.04
CA THR A 359 0.39 -3.20 -39.47
C THR A 359 -1.08 -2.85 -39.17
N PRO A 360 -2.03 -3.25 -40.02
CA PRO A 360 -3.45 -3.01 -39.76
C PRO A 360 -3.99 -3.89 -38.63
N ILE A 361 -4.98 -3.38 -37.91
CA ILE A 361 -5.77 -4.10 -36.91
C ILE A 361 -7.25 -4.03 -37.29
N ALA A 362 -7.98 -5.12 -37.04
CA ALA A 362 -9.42 -5.17 -37.26
C ALA A 362 -10.19 -4.51 -36.10
N GLY A 363 -11.17 -3.67 -36.46
CA GLY A 363 -12.11 -3.07 -35.52
C GLY A 363 -13.54 -3.11 -36.07
N VAL A 364 -14.50 -2.74 -35.22
CA VAL A 364 -15.92 -2.62 -35.59
C VAL A 364 -16.31 -1.15 -35.60
N VAL A 365 -16.91 -0.68 -36.70
CA VAL A 365 -17.40 0.69 -36.80
C VAL A 365 -18.60 0.88 -35.85
N GLN A 366 -18.44 1.69 -34.81
CA GLN A 366 -19.52 2.02 -33.88
C GLN A 366 -20.33 3.25 -34.30
N TYR A 367 -19.70 4.19 -35.01
CA TYR A 367 -20.35 5.42 -35.44
C TYR A 367 -19.73 5.96 -36.73
N VAL A 368 -20.58 6.51 -37.60
CA VAL A 368 -20.17 7.14 -38.86
C VAL A 368 -20.63 8.58 -38.87
N GLY A 369 -19.69 9.51 -38.70
CA GLY A 369 -19.91 10.94 -38.89
C GLY A 369 -19.68 11.34 -40.35
N GLU A 370 -19.91 12.61 -40.68
CA GLU A 370 -19.66 13.13 -42.03
C GLU A 370 -18.17 13.13 -42.39
N SER A 371 -17.32 13.45 -41.41
CA SER A 371 -15.86 13.62 -41.58
C SER A 371 -15.03 12.70 -40.68
N PHE A 372 -15.64 11.72 -40.02
CA PHE A 372 -14.91 10.78 -39.17
C PHE A 372 -15.67 9.47 -38.94
N LEU A 373 -14.94 8.44 -38.53
CA LEU A 373 -15.49 7.18 -38.00
C LEU A 373 -15.07 7.01 -36.55
N LYS A 374 -15.94 6.41 -35.74
CA LYS A 374 -15.54 5.77 -34.48
C LYS A 374 -15.51 4.28 -34.69
N ILE A 375 -14.41 3.66 -34.31
CA ILE A 375 -14.23 2.23 -34.34
C ILE A 375 -13.96 1.73 -32.93
N ASP A 376 -14.36 0.49 -32.64
CA ASP A 376 -13.98 -0.21 -31.43
C ASP A 376 -13.08 -1.37 -31.81
N VAL A 377 -11.90 -1.39 -31.22
CA VAL A 377 -10.97 -2.50 -31.31
C VAL A 377 -10.99 -3.17 -29.95
N ASN A 378 -11.77 -4.23 -29.80
CA ASN A 378 -11.81 -5.05 -28.60
C ASN A 378 -11.99 -4.25 -27.28
N GLY A 379 -12.85 -3.22 -27.29
CA GLY A 379 -13.09 -2.33 -26.15
C GLY A 379 -12.21 -1.08 -26.09
N ILE A 380 -11.30 -0.87 -27.05
CA ILE A 380 -10.53 0.37 -27.23
C ILE A 380 -11.21 1.22 -28.30
N GLU A 381 -11.58 2.45 -27.94
CA GLU A 381 -12.17 3.41 -28.85
C GLU A 381 -11.09 4.00 -29.76
N GLY A 382 -11.35 3.97 -31.06
CA GLY A 382 -10.50 4.50 -32.11
C GLY A 382 -11.23 5.48 -33.01
N TYR A 383 -10.51 6.44 -33.58
CA TYR A 383 -11.07 7.41 -34.52
C TYR A 383 -10.31 7.36 -35.83
N LEU A 384 -11.05 7.48 -36.93
CA LEU A 384 -10.50 7.77 -38.23
C LEU A 384 -11.03 9.11 -38.68
N ARG A 385 -10.17 10.14 -38.66
CA ARG A 385 -10.53 11.48 -39.14
C ARG A 385 -10.47 11.54 -40.66
N LYS A 386 -11.09 12.57 -41.24
CA LYS A 386 -11.18 12.78 -42.70
C LYS A 386 -9.86 12.61 -43.43
N GLU A 387 -8.79 13.19 -42.88
CA GLU A 387 -7.43 13.10 -43.43
C GLU A 387 -6.89 11.66 -43.48
N ASN A 388 -7.41 10.76 -42.65
CA ASN A 388 -6.98 9.38 -42.51
C ASN A 388 -7.95 8.37 -43.16
N LEU A 389 -9.09 8.82 -43.70
CA LEU A 389 -10.13 7.95 -44.28
C LEU A 389 -9.77 7.36 -45.64
N SER A 390 -8.94 8.03 -46.44
CA SER A 390 -8.69 7.61 -47.82
C SER A 390 -7.54 8.42 -48.43
N VAL A 391 -6.94 7.90 -49.50
CA VAL A 391 -5.97 8.63 -50.33
C VAL A 391 -6.67 9.71 -51.18
N ILE A 392 -7.96 9.49 -51.49
CA ILE A 392 -8.84 10.42 -52.20
C ILE A 392 -9.69 11.22 -51.19
N ASP A 393 -9.96 12.48 -51.47
CA ASP A 393 -10.72 13.35 -50.58
C ASP A 393 -12.20 12.88 -50.45
N ILE A 394 -12.55 12.24 -49.34
CA ILE A 394 -13.92 11.80 -49.06
C ILE A 394 -14.68 12.96 -48.43
N LEU A 395 -15.67 13.49 -49.15
CA LEU A 395 -16.52 14.59 -48.67
C LEU A 395 -17.49 14.16 -47.57
N ASP A 396 -18.03 12.93 -47.63
CA ASP A 396 -18.98 12.40 -46.64
C ASP A 396 -18.75 10.90 -46.40
N ALA A 397 -18.24 10.55 -45.22
CA ALA A 397 -17.93 9.16 -44.85
C ALA A 397 -19.18 8.27 -44.75
N ARG A 398 -20.36 8.85 -44.51
CA ARG A 398 -21.65 8.10 -44.41
C ARG A 398 -22.04 7.39 -45.71
N LYS A 399 -21.48 7.82 -46.84
CA LYS A 399 -21.72 7.19 -48.15
C LYS A 399 -20.93 5.89 -48.35
N TYR A 400 -19.88 5.69 -47.57
CA TYR A 400 -18.90 4.62 -47.78
C TYR A 400 -18.86 3.62 -46.62
N PHE A 401 -19.15 4.07 -45.40
CA PHE A 401 -19.05 3.25 -44.20
C PHE A 401 -20.42 3.05 -43.54
N LYS A 402 -20.58 1.92 -42.85
CA LYS A 402 -21.80 1.58 -42.10
C LYS A 402 -21.45 1.21 -40.66
N ILE A 403 -22.40 1.42 -39.76
CA ILE A 403 -22.27 0.99 -38.37
C ILE A 403 -22.33 -0.55 -38.32
N ASN A 404 -21.63 -1.14 -37.35
CA ASN A 404 -21.50 -2.58 -37.12
C ASN A 404 -20.82 -3.37 -38.26
N THR A 405 -20.01 -2.71 -39.10
CA THR A 405 -19.15 -3.39 -40.08
C THR A 405 -17.73 -3.48 -39.58
N PHE A 406 -17.03 -4.55 -39.98
CA PHE A 406 -15.60 -4.69 -39.75
C PHE A 406 -14.81 -3.75 -40.66
N ILE A 407 -13.72 -3.24 -40.13
CA ILE A 407 -12.77 -2.40 -40.86
C ILE A 407 -11.35 -2.74 -40.39
N GLU A 408 -10.42 -2.86 -41.33
CA GLU A 408 -8.99 -2.94 -41.02
C GLU A 408 -8.41 -1.53 -41.09
N ALA A 409 -7.81 -1.07 -39.99
CA ALA A 409 -7.19 0.24 -39.94
C ALA A 409 -5.81 0.17 -39.28
N VAL A 410 -4.86 0.97 -39.76
CA VAL A 410 -3.52 1.05 -39.17
C VAL A 410 -3.57 2.04 -38.01
N PRO A 411 -3.26 1.63 -36.76
CA PRO A 411 -3.13 2.57 -35.67
C PRO A 411 -1.91 3.47 -35.91
N ILE A 412 -2.13 4.78 -35.82
CA ILE A 412 -1.12 5.81 -36.08
C ILE A 412 -0.45 6.19 -34.76
N GLU A 413 -1.28 6.54 -33.78
CA GLU A 413 -0.84 6.95 -32.45
C GLU A 413 -1.94 6.70 -31.43
N ILE A 414 -1.55 6.53 -30.16
CA ILE A 414 -2.48 6.59 -29.05
C ILE A 414 -2.46 8.02 -28.53
N GLN A 415 -3.56 8.74 -28.72
CA GLN A 415 -3.67 10.13 -28.29
C GLN A 415 -3.64 10.23 -26.76
N GLU A 416 -3.32 11.43 -26.26
CA GLU A 416 -3.27 11.72 -24.82
C GLU A 416 -4.58 11.43 -24.09
N ASN A 417 -5.70 11.35 -24.81
CA ASN A 417 -7.06 11.06 -24.34
C ASN A 417 -7.37 9.54 -24.20
N GLY A 418 -6.43 8.67 -24.61
CA GLY A 418 -6.57 7.22 -24.64
C GLY A 418 -7.35 6.65 -25.82
N ILE A 419 -7.69 7.53 -26.75
CA ILE A 419 -8.28 7.19 -28.03
C ILE A 419 -7.15 6.90 -29.00
N VAL A 420 -7.31 5.87 -29.81
CA VAL A 420 -6.32 5.53 -30.84
C VAL A 420 -6.71 6.22 -32.14
N GLU A 421 -5.81 6.99 -32.71
CA GLU A 421 -6.00 7.54 -34.05
C GLU A 421 -5.60 6.46 -35.06
N PHE A 422 -6.46 6.23 -36.05
CA PHE A 422 -6.30 5.19 -37.06
C PHE A 422 -6.32 5.80 -38.46
N GLY A 423 -5.72 5.10 -39.42
CA GLY A 423 -5.82 5.45 -40.83
C GLY A 423 -5.93 4.27 -41.77
N LEU A 424 -6.52 4.53 -42.95
CA LEU A 424 -6.80 3.54 -44.00
C LEU A 424 -5.81 3.61 -45.17
N ARG A 425 -4.86 4.54 -45.15
CA ARG A 425 -3.97 4.82 -46.30
C ARG A 425 -3.09 3.64 -46.74
N ILE A 426 -2.98 2.58 -45.93
CA ILE A 426 -2.15 1.38 -46.20
C ILE A 426 -3.00 0.09 -46.08
N THR A 427 -4.33 0.21 -46.00
CA THR A 427 -5.23 -0.94 -45.79
C THR A 427 -5.96 -1.32 -47.06
N LYS A 428 -6.45 -2.57 -47.13
CA LYS A 428 -7.31 -3.05 -48.23
C LYS A 428 -8.80 -2.70 -48.03
N SER A 429 -9.14 -2.12 -46.88
CA SER A 429 -10.51 -1.74 -46.47
C SER A 429 -11.05 -0.53 -47.20
#